data_AF-A0A381VWE9-F1
#
_entry.id   AF-A0A381VWE9-F1
#
_cell.length_a   1.000
_cell.length_b   1.000
_cell.length_c   1.000
_cell.angle_alpha   90.00
_cell.angle_beta   90.00
_cell.angle_gamma   90.00
#
_symmetry.space_group_name_H-M   'P 1'
#
loop_
_entity.id
_entity.type
_entity.pdbx_description
1 polymer ?
#
loop_
_entity_poly.entity_id
_entity_poly.type
_entity_poly.pdbx_seq_one_letter_code
_entity_poly.pdbx_strand_id
1 'polypeptide(L)'
;QLPMRIVVVQVTPDAIGGPDLLNRLFAETNAELHRLEPQIPIFDKPMQQVEIRRDFLGSGYAQPTNDGRAAIELLKQTEGIKLDNTYTAKATAALLSDARAGRLDSKEVLFWNTYNSRPDPERISNGSWRDLPKAFYQYFNS
;
A
#
# COMPACT_ATOMS: atom_id res chain seq x y z
N GLN A 1 12.68 -15.85 14.01
CA GLN A 1 12.56 -15.10 12.73
C GLN A 1 11.17 -15.33 12.17
N LEU A 2 10.61 -14.40 11.39
CA LEU A 2 9.32 -14.66 10.73
C LEU A 2 9.52 -15.77 9.66
N PRO A 3 8.56 -16.70 9.50
CA PRO A 3 8.65 -17.78 8.51
C PRO A 3 8.39 -17.31 7.07
N MET A 4 8.14 -16.02 6.87
CA MET A 4 7.77 -15.43 5.59
C MET A 4 8.61 -14.19 5.30
N ARG A 5 8.81 -13.90 4.01
CA ARG A 5 9.36 -12.64 3.52
C ARG A 5 8.21 -11.67 3.26
N ILE A 6 8.35 -10.44 3.71
CA ILE A 6 7.41 -9.35 3.48
C ILE A 6 8.05 -8.38 2.50
N VAL A 7 7.39 -8.11 1.38
CA VAL A 7 7.82 -7.10 0.41
C VAL A 7 6.88 -5.92 0.52
N VAL A 8 7.38 -4.79 1.02
CA VAL A 8 6.63 -3.53 1.10
C VAL A 8 7.04 -2.62 -0.05
N VAL A 9 6.07 -1.88 -0.60
CA VAL A 9 6.30 -0.98 -1.73
C VAL A 9 6.15 0.45 -1.26
N GLN A 10 7.16 1.26 -1.53
CA GLN A 10 7.20 2.66 -1.13
C GLN A 10 6.19 3.47 -1.95
N VAL A 11 5.28 4.16 -1.24
CA VAL A 11 4.24 5.02 -1.84
C VAL A 11 4.37 6.48 -1.43
N THR A 12 5.15 6.76 -0.39
CA THR A 12 5.50 8.10 0.10
C THR A 12 7.02 8.30 0.11
N PRO A 13 7.52 9.53 0.00
CA PRO A 13 8.93 9.83 0.25
C PRO A 13 9.38 9.41 1.67
N ASP A 14 10.66 9.09 1.84
CA ASP A 14 11.22 8.64 3.14
C ASP A 14 10.98 9.63 4.28
N ALA A 15 10.92 10.93 3.99
CA ALA A 15 10.63 11.97 4.97
C ALA A 15 9.25 11.83 5.65
N ILE A 16 8.33 11.07 5.03
CA ILE A 16 6.97 10.84 5.56
C ILE A 16 6.87 9.45 6.20
N GLY A 17 7.46 8.43 5.57
CA GLY A 17 7.35 7.05 6.00
C GLY A 17 8.56 6.23 5.60
N GLY A 18 9.62 6.30 6.41
CA GLY A 18 10.88 5.61 6.18
C GLY A 18 11.07 4.33 7.00
N PRO A 19 12.19 3.61 6.78
CA PRO A 19 12.52 2.37 7.48
C PRO A 19 12.57 2.51 9.01
N ASP A 20 13.02 3.65 9.52
CA ASP A 20 13.11 3.90 10.97
C ASP A 20 11.74 3.95 11.63
N LEU A 21 10.77 4.60 10.97
CA LEU A 21 9.40 4.64 11.44
C LEU A 21 8.79 3.23 11.44
N LEU A 22 9.01 2.45 10.37
CA LEU A 22 8.54 1.07 10.29
C LEU A 22 9.12 0.19 11.41
N ASN A 23 10.43 0.29 11.64
CA ASN A 23 11.11 -0.47 12.69
C ASN A 23 10.58 -0.12 14.07
N ARG A 24 10.40 1.18 14.36
CA ARG A 24 9.85 1.66 15.62
C ARG A 24 8.42 1.17 15.84
N LEU A 25 7.54 1.36 14.85
CA LEU A 25 6.14 0.92 14.94
C LEU A 25 6.02 -0.60 15.11
N PHE A 26 6.88 -1.37 14.43
CA PHE A 26 6.94 -2.81 14.64
C PHE A 26 7.34 -3.14 16.09
N ALA A 27 8.42 -2.55 16.60
CA ALA A 27 8.92 -2.85 17.94
C ALA A 27 7.89 -2.50 19.03
N GLU A 28 7.27 -1.32 18.94
CA GLU A 28 6.21 -0.88 19.86
C GLU A 28 4.99 -1.81 19.81
N THR A 29 4.56 -2.17 18.61
CA THR A 29 3.41 -3.10 18.43
C THR A 29 3.74 -4.49 18.96
N ASN A 30 4.93 -5.01 18.68
CA ASN A 30 5.34 -6.34 19.12
C ASN A 30 5.46 -6.41 20.65
N ALA A 31 6.01 -5.36 21.29
CA ALA A 31 6.08 -5.25 22.74
C ALA A 31 4.68 -5.23 23.37
N GLU A 32 3.75 -4.47 22.79
CA GLU A 32 2.38 -4.40 23.29
C GLU A 32 1.63 -5.73 23.13
N LEU A 33 1.78 -6.39 21.98
CA LEU A 33 1.21 -7.72 21.74
C LEU A 33 1.76 -8.75 22.72
N HIS A 34 3.07 -8.76 22.98
CA HIS A 34 3.68 -9.66 23.96
C HIS A 34 3.20 -9.37 25.39
N ARG A 35 3.03 -8.08 25.74
CA ARG A 35 2.51 -7.66 27.05
C ARG A 35 1.09 -8.18 27.29
N LEU A 36 0.24 -8.15 26.25
CA LEU A 36 -1.14 -8.65 26.29
C LEU A 36 -1.19 -10.17 26.26
N GLU A 37 -0.34 -10.80 25.45
CA GLU A 37 -0.31 -12.24 25.19
C GLU A 37 1.15 -12.74 25.19
N PRO A 38 1.71 -13.19 26.34
CA PRO A 38 3.12 -13.57 26.47
C PRO A 38 3.61 -14.68 25.54
N GLN A 39 2.68 -15.45 24.96
CA GLN A 39 2.97 -16.46 23.94
C GLN A 39 3.42 -15.87 22.59
N ILE A 40 3.10 -14.60 22.32
CA ILE A 40 3.58 -13.89 21.13
C ILE A 40 5.05 -13.50 21.38
N PRO A 41 6.03 -14.00 20.63
CA PRO A 41 7.43 -13.74 20.92
C PRO A 41 7.83 -12.29 20.59
N ILE A 42 8.84 -11.79 21.31
CA ILE A 42 9.57 -10.59 20.91
C ILE A 42 10.58 -10.95 19.82
N PHE A 43 10.52 -10.27 18.69
CA PHE A 43 11.43 -10.49 17.58
C PHE A 43 12.64 -9.54 17.65
N ASP A 44 13.85 -10.10 17.70
CA ASP A 44 15.10 -9.33 17.81
C ASP A 44 15.46 -8.59 16.50
N LYS A 45 15.15 -9.18 15.33
CA LYS A 45 15.53 -8.64 14.00
C LYS A 45 14.43 -8.82 12.93
N PRO A 46 13.22 -8.32 13.18
CA PRO A 46 12.06 -8.53 12.31
C PRO A 46 12.27 -7.96 10.90
N MET A 47 13.01 -6.85 10.79
CA MET A 47 13.28 -6.18 9.53
C MET A 47 14.19 -6.97 8.57
N GLN A 48 14.87 -8.04 9.03
CA GLN A 48 15.63 -8.93 8.13
C GLN A 48 14.75 -9.65 7.12
N GLN A 49 13.47 -9.84 7.43
CA GLN A 49 12.50 -10.47 6.53
C GLN A 49 11.72 -9.44 5.69
N VAL A 50 12.00 -8.15 5.84
CA VAL A 50 11.30 -7.07 5.14
C VAL A 50 12.19 -6.51 4.02
N GLU A 51 11.70 -6.60 2.79
CA GLU A 51 12.28 -5.90 1.64
C GLU A 51 11.44 -4.67 1.31
N ILE A 52 12.10 -3.52 1.14
CA ILE A 52 11.44 -2.27 0.72
C ILE A 52 11.74 -2.01 -0.76
N ARG A 53 10.70 -2.04 -1.60
CA ARG A 53 10.78 -1.69 -3.01
C ARG A 53 10.55 -0.20 -3.20
N ARG A 54 11.60 0.50 -3.64
CA ARG A 54 11.63 1.97 -3.77
C ARG A 54 11.38 2.44 -5.20
N ASP A 55 11.61 1.55 -6.16
CA ASP A 55 11.67 1.85 -7.58
C ASP A 55 10.30 2.25 -8.19
N PHE A 56 9.20 2.01 -7.46
CA PHE A 56 7.83 2.21 -7.95
C PHE A 56 7.19 3.51 -7.45
N LEU A 57 7.89 4.30 -6.64
CA LEU A 57 7.37 5.57 -6.12
C LEU A 57 7.07 6.56 -7.26
N GLY A 58 7.89 6.57 -8.31
CA GLY A 58 7.80 7.53 -9.41
C GLY A 58 8.11 8.96 -8.96
N SER A 59 7.34 9.94 -9.45
CA SER A 59 7.51 11.35 -9.12
C SER A 59 7.03 11.73 -7.71
N GLY A 60 6.40 10.81 -6.97
CA GLY A 60 6.06 11.00 -5.56
C GLY A 60 4.69 10.45 -5.16
N TYR A 61 4.26 10.85 -3.96
CA TYR A 61 2.97 10.44 -3.40
C TYR A 61 1.80 10.92 -4.26
N ALA A 62 0.78 10.07 -4.42
CA ALA A 62 -0.40 10.28 -5.26
C ALA A 62 -0.14 10.54 -6.76
N GLN A 63 1.13 10.52 -7.19
CA GLN A 63 1.48 10.68 -8.59
C GLN A 63 1.46 9.31 -9.30
N PRO A 64 0.69 9.19 -10.42
CA PRO A 64 0.57 7.93 -11.13
C PRO A 64 1.82 7.64 -11.97
N THR A 65 2.25 6.38 -12.00
CA THR A 65 3.37 5.90 -12.82
C THR A 65 2.89 5.17 -14.08
N ASN A 66 3.76 5.05 -15.09
CA ASN A 66 3.45 4.22 -16.27
C ASN A 66 3.21 2.76 -15.89
N ASP A 67 4.07 2.20 -15.04
CA ASP A 67 3.94 0.82 -14.57
C ASP A 67 2.67 0.62 -13.74
N GLY A 68 2.32 1.61 -12.89
CA GLY A 68 1.08 1.59 -12.12
C GLY A 68 -0.16 1.61 -13.01
N ARG A 69 -0.17 2.44 -14.07
CA ARG A 69 -1.25 2.46 -15.06
C ARG A 69 -1.37 1.13 -15.80
N ALA A 70 -0.24 0.55 -16.21
CA ALA A 70 -0.22 -0.76 -16.85
C ALA A 70 -0.73 -1.88 -15.92
N ALA A 71 -0.39 -1.81 -14.63
CA ALA A 71 -0.90 -2.74 -13.62
C ALA A 71 -2.41 -2.61 -13.42
N ILE A 72 -2.95 -1.38 -13.32
CA ILE A 72 -4.40 -1.13 -13.24
C ILE A 72 -5.11 -1.77 -14.43
N GLU A 73 -4.64 -1.51 -15.64
CA GLU A 73 -5.30 -2.02 -16.84
C GLU A 73 -5.26 -3.55 -16.88
N LEU A 74 -4.11 -4.14 -16.57
CA LEU A 74 -3.96 -5.59 -16.55
C LEU A 74 -4.93 -6.25 -15.55
N LEU A 75 -4.92 -5.84 -14.28
CA LEU A 75 -5.74 -6.49 -13.25
C LEU A 75 -7.24 -6.25 -13.45
N LYS A 76 -7.60 -5.09 -14.02
CA LYS A 76 -8.97 -4.84 -14.43
C LYS A 76 -9.40 -5.79 -15.56
N GLN A 77 -8.55 -6.03 -16.55
CA GLN A 77 -8.86 -6.87 -17.70
C GLN A 77 -8.86 -8.36 -17.38
N THR A 78 -7.91 -8.84 -16.55
CA THR A 78 -7.75 -10.28 -16.30
C THR A 78 -8.54 -10.76 -15.09
N GLU A 79 -8.55 -10.00 -14.00
CA GLU A 79 -9.14 -10.41 -12.72
C GLU A 79 -10.41 -9.62 -12.35
N GLY A 80 -10.76 -8.57 -13.10
CA GLY A 80 -11.83 -7.65 -12.72
C GLY A 80 -11.53 -6.84 -11.45
N ILE A 81 -10.27 -6.79 -11.02
CA ILE A 81 -9.86 -6.11 -9.78
C ILE A 81 -9.59 -4.64 -10.08
N LYS A 82 -10.26 -3.76 -9.32
CA LYS A 82 -10.00 -2.32 -9.34
C LYS A 82 -8.84 -1.98 -8.41
N LEU A 83 -7.94 -1.12 -8.90
CA LEU A 83 -6.81 -0.57 -8.16
C LEU A 83 -6.86 0.96 -8.20
N ASP A 84 -6.27 1.60 -7.20
CA ASP A 84 -6.06 3.05 -7.13
C ASP A 84 -4.65 3.44 -7.59
N ASN A 85 -4.49 4.66 -8.10
CA ASN A 85 -3.22 5.17 -8.62
C ASN A 85 -2.15 5.43 -7.54
N THR A 86 -2.55 5.60 -6.29
CA THR A 86 -1.67 6.09 -5.22
C THR A 86 -0.93 4.93 -4.56
N TYR A 87 -1.65 3.86 -4.22
CA TYR A 87 -1.16 2.76 -3.41
C TYR A 87 -1.13 1.46 -4.20
N THR A 88 -2.30 0.93 -4.55
CA THR A 88 -2.42 -0.46 -4.98
C THR A 88 -1.90 -0.68 -6.41
N ALA A 89 -1.96 0.32 -7.28
CA ALA A 89 -1.30 0.27 -8.58
C ALA A 89 0.22 0.13 -8.49
N LYS A 90 0.86 0.86 -7.56
CA LYS A 90 2.33 0.79 -7.36
C LYS A 90 2.74 -0.54 -6.75
N ALA A 91 1.99 -1.01 -5.76
CA ALA A 91 2.22 -2.32 -5.15
C ALA A 91 2.11 -3.45 -6.18
N THR A 92 1.10 -3.37 -7.05
CA THR A 92 0.88 -4.36 -8.10
C THR A 92 1.92 -4.28 -9.21
N ALA A 93 2.37 -3.06 -9.56
CA ALA A 93 3.47 -2.89 -10.49
C ALA A 93 4.76 -3.58 -10.01
N ALA A 94 5.07 -3.50 -8.71
CA ALA A 94 6.20 -4.21 -8.11
C ALA A 94 6.04 -5.73 -8.17
N LEU A 95 4.84 -6.24 -7.87
CA LEU A 95 4.51 -7.66 -7.98
C LEU A 95 4.72 -8.18 -9.41
N LEU A 96 4.19 -7.45 -10.40
CA LEU A 96 4.31 -7.81 -11.82
C LEU A 96 5.76 -7.74 -12.31
N SER A 97 6.53 -6.77 -11.81
CA SER A 97 7.97 -6.67 -12.09
C SER A 97 8.72 -7.89 -11.55
N ASP A 98 8.43 -8.33 -10.32
CA ASP A 98 9.06 -9.52 -9.74
C ASP A 98 8.65 -10.80 -10.46
N ALA A 99 7.37 -10.93 -10.84
CA ALA A 99 6.88 -12.07 -11.62
C ALA A 99 7.61 -12.17 -12.96
N ARG A 100 7.71 -11.05 -13.71
CA ARG A 100 8.39 -11.01 -15.01
C ARG A 100 9.88 -11.31 -14.91
N ALA A 101 10.50 -10.99 -13.78
CA ALA A 101 11.90 -11.27 -13.52
C ALA A 101 12.16 -12.69 -12.99
N GLY A 102 11.14 -13.56 -12.89
CA GLY A 102 11.25 -14.91 -12.32
C GLY A 102 11.52 -14.92 -10.81
N ARG A 103 11.41 -13.76 -10.12
CA ARG A 103 11.69 -13.66 -8.67
C ARG A 103 10.64 -14.37 -7.82
N LEU A 104 9.50 -14.71 -8.40
CA LEU A 104 8.38 -15.37 -7.75
C LEU A 104 8.29 -16.86 -8.09
N ASP A 105 9.19 -17.38 -8.91
CA ASP A 105 9.16 -18.76 -9.38
C ASP A 105 9.27 -19.72 -8.19
N SER A 106 8.39 -20.74 -8.19
CA SER A 106 8.28 -21.74 -7.12
C SER A 106 7.97 -21.16 -5.73
N LYS A 107 7.41 -19.95 -5.65
CA LYS A 107 6.97 -19.33 -4.39
C LYS A 107 5.46 -19.28 -4.29
N GLU A 108 4.95 -19.45 -3.07
CA GLU A 108 3.59 -19.06 -2.74
C GLU A 108 3.57 -17.56 -2.45
N VAL A 109 2.79 -16.80 -3.23
CA VAL A 109 2.77 -15.34 -3.15
C VAL A 109 1.37 -14.87 -2.74
N LEU A 110 1.31 -14.17 -1.61
CA LEU A 110 0.11 -13.47 -1.18
C LEU A 110 0.24 -11.98 -1.52
N PHE A 111 -0.63 -11.49 -2.41
CA PHE A 111 -0.80 -10.06 -2.63
C PHE A 111 -1.83 -9.50 -1.66
N TRP A 112 -1.41 -8.59 -0.77
CA TRP A 112 -2.32 -7.89 0.13
C TRP A 112 -2.92 -6.66 -0.56
N ASN A 113 -4.13 -6.81 -1.11
CA ASN A 113 -4.86 -5.68 -1.68
C ASN A 113 -5.54 -4.86 -0.58
N THR A 114 -5.03 -3.65 -0.32
CA THR A 114 -5.59 -2.73 0.70
C THR A 114 -6.64 -1.77 0.15
N TYR A 115 -7.02 -1.88 -1.12
CA TYR A 115 -8.00 -0.99 -1.73
C TYR A 115 -9.40 -1.15 -1.11
N ASN A 116 -10.04 -0.04 -0.77
CA ASN A 116 -11.45 -0.05 -0.38
C ASN A 116 -12.33 -0.07 -1.63
N SER A 117 -12.95 -1.21 -1.90
CA SER A 117 -13.85 -1.40 -3.04
C SER A 117 -15.31 -1.04 -2.77
N ARG A 118 -15.65 -0.61 -1.55
CA ARG A 118 -17.03 -0.23 -1.22
C ARG A 118 -17.46 0.96 -2.06
N PRO A 119 -18.70 0.95 -2.59
CA PRO A 119 -19.22 2.10 -3.29
C PRO A 119 -19.30 3.27 -2.32
N ASP A 120 -19.08 4.47 -2.85
CA ASP A 120 -19.34 5.68 -2.08
C ASP A 120 -20.83 5.73 -1.71
N PRO A 121 -21.18 6.21 -0.51
CA PRO A 121 -22.56 6.47 -0.15
C PRO A 121 -23.21 7.38 -1.20
N GLU A 122 -24.50 7.15 -1.53
CA GLU A 122 -25.21 7.91 -2.57
C GLU A 122 -25.12 9.42 -2.40
N ARG A 123 -25.06 9.91 -1.15
CA ARG A 123 -24.92 11.33 -0.81
C ARG A 123 -23.63 11.96 -1.37
N ILE A 124 -22.57 11.18 -1.53
CA ILE A 124 -21.31 11.63 -2.14
C ILE A 124 -21.45 11.58 -3.67
N SER A 125 -21.99 10.49 -4.20
CA SER A 125 -22.10 10.26 -5.64
C SER A 125 -23.04 11.23 -6.36
N ASN A 126 -24.09 11.68 -5.68
CA ASN A 126 -25.12 12.57 -6.23
C ASN A 126 -25.17 13.95 -5.55
N GLY A 127 -24.30 14.20 -4.57
CA GLY A 127 -24.28 15.46 -3.83
C GLY A 127 -23.59 16.57 -4.61
N SER A 128 -24.07 17.80 -4.45
CA SER A 128 -23.37 18.98 -4.96
C SER A 128 -22.35 19.41 -3.92
N TRP A 129 -21.16 19.86 -4.34
CA TRP A 129 -20.23 20.52 -3.42
C TRP A 129 -20.84 21.78 -2.78
N ARG A 130 -21.92 22.32 -3.37
CA ARG A 130 -22.74 23.41 -2.81
C ARG A 130 -23.60 23.00 -1.61
N ASP A 131 -23.74 21.70 -1.35
CA ASP A 131 -24.43 21.19 -0.16
C ASP A 131 -23.48 21.12 1.06
N LEU A 132 -22.18 21.41 0.85
CA LEU A 132 -21.20 21.48 1.92
C LEU A 132 -21.26 22.83 2.64
N PRO A 133 -20.80 22.93 3.90
CA PRO A 133 -20.62 24.21 4.56
C PRO A 133 -19.77 25.16 3.72
N LYS A 134 -20.15 26.45 3.66
CA LYS A 134 -19.51 27.47 2.83
C LYS A 134 -17.99 27.53 2.98
N ALA A 135 -17.44 27.17 4.14
CA ALA A 135 -16.00 27.09 4.40
C ALA A 135 -15.24 26.15 3.44
N PHE A 136 -15.92 25.15 2.85
CA PHE A 136 -15.30 24.19 1.92
C PHE A 136 -15.35 24.62 0.45
N TYR A 137 -16.06 25.71 0.12
CA TYR A 137 -16.25 26.12 -1.29
C TYR A 137 -14.92 26.50 -1.98
N GLN A 138 -13.94 26.96 -1.21
CA GLN A 138 -12.63 27.35 -1.72
C GLN A 138 -11.88 26.21 -2.41
N TYR A 139 -12.16 24.95 -2.08
CA TYR A 139 -11.49 23.78 -2.66
C TYR A 139 -12.04 23.37 -4.05
N PHE A 140 -13.13 23.99 -4.51
CA PHE A 140 -13.80 23.66 -5.77
C PHE A 140 -13.81 24.81 -6.78
N ASN A 141 -13.35 26.00 -6.38
CA ASN A 141 -13.34 27.21 -7.21
C ASN A 141 -11.93 27.58 -7.72
N SER A 142 -10.97 26.65 -7.67
CA SER A 142 -9.59 26.83 -8.12
C SER A 142 -9.35 26.25 -9.51
#